data_AF-A0A0S1Y7Y5-F1
#
_entry.id   AF-A0A0S1Y7Y5-F1
#
_cell.length_a   1.000
_cell.length_b   1.000
_cell.length_c   1.000
_cell.angle_alpha   90.00
_cell.angle_beta   90.00
_cell.angle_gamma   90.00
#
_symmetry.space_group_name_H-M   'P 1'
#
loop_
_entity.id
_entity.type
_entity.pdbx_description
1 polymer ?
#
loop_
_entity_poly.entity_id
_entity_poly.type
_entity_poly.pdbx_seq_one_letter_code
_entity_poly.pdbx_strand_id
1 'polypeptide(L)'
;MADYPILTAGYDVTESDRLRRAGDRVGYYRYLEAHGSIYAPLAKGVVEQNTPSGTVAIAYCREFARRHGVNVGEDTLVQINMGLITHDCDARLAAFQRTGVNEELRMGTIRGYHADVFQQVLGTQPETWTAEVPLQCGGARAEDVWLHMLTGSFIDVAVNTCLEVIGLLPGRLKVDAYACMAAGQLLVPSMFTAGHGFFGNETRLGMRVEGLGSLTPIQRRAVEYLDILTCSGPISAMAIMSAGSRSLDEWLRTQADAFGRTSVGQAYLRGLEMRMQSPYGFSTFP
;
A
#
# COMPACT_ATOMS: atom_id res chain seq x y z
N MET A 1 -11.43 -22.12 -1.57
CA MET A 1 -10.05 -22.20 -1.02
C MET A 1 -9.15 -21.65 -2.11
N ALA A 2 -8.34 -20.64 -1.82
CA ALA A 2 -7.43 -20.04 -2.79
C ALA A 2 -6.45 -21.12 -3.30
N ASP A 3 -6.31 -21.23 -4.63
CA ASP A 3 -5.48 -22.26 -5.27
C ASP A 3 -4.12 -21.65 -5.62
N TYR A 4 -3.07 -22.11 -4.94
CA TYR A 4 -1.71 -21.63 -5.13
C TYR A 4 -1.00 -22.52 -6.15
N PRO A 5 -0.27 -21.94 -7.13
CA PRO A 5 0.33 -22.75 -8.17
C PRO A 5 1.41 -23.68 -7.61
N ILE A 6 1.48 -24.88 -8.17
CA ILE A 6 2.63 -25.78 -8.01
C ILE A 6 3.76 -25.23 -8.87
N LEU A 7 4.97 -25.19 -8.32
CA LEU A 7 6.16 -24.81 -9.08
C LEU A 7 6.48 -25.88 -10.13
N THR A 8 6.97 -25.46 -11.29
CA THR A 8 7.13 -26.36 -12.45
C THR A 8 8.10 -27.53 -12.17
N ALA A 9 7.91 -28.63 -12.90
CA ALA A 9 8.79 -29.79 -12.85
C ALA A 9 10.24 -29.38 -13.20
N GLY A 10 11.09 -29.23 -12.18
CA GLY A 10 12.45 -28.69 -12.33
C GLY A 10 12.87 -27.77 -11.18
N TYR A 11 11.91 -27.25 -10.39
CA TYR A 11 12.25 -26.49 -9.19
C TYR A 11 12.91 -27.39 -8.13
N ASP A 12 14.09 -26.98 -7.68
CA ASP A 12 14.87 -27.60 -6.64
C ASP A 12 15.15 -26.59 -5.52
N VAL A 13 14.62 -26.86 -4.33
CA VAL A 13 14.81 -26.01 -3.15
C VAL A 13 16.29 -25.93 -2.72
N THR A 14 17.13 -26.91 -3.09
CA THR A 14 18.56 -26.87 -2.79
C THR A 14 19.31 -25.82 -3.64
N GLU A 15 18.84 -25.54 -4.86
CA GLU A 15 19.39 -24.45 -5.67
C GLU A 15 18.98 -23.09 -5.12
N SER A 16 17.73 -22.95 -4.65
CA SER A 16 17.29 -21.79 -3.87
C SER A 16 18.19 -21.57 -2.64
N ASP A 17 18.51 -22.63 -1.89
CA ASP A 17 19.40 -22.55 -0.73
C ASP A 17 20.83 -22.14 -1.12
N ARG A 18 21.35 -22.67 -2.24
CA ARG A 18 22.66 -22.28 -2.78
C ARG A 18 22.73 -20.79 -3.11
N LEU A 19 21.73 -20.27 -3.81
CA LEU A 19 21.63 -18.85 -4.20
C LEU A 19 21.51 -17.95 -2.97
N ARG A 20 20.68 -18.35 -2.00
CA ARG A 20 20.55 -17.67 -0.70
C ARG A 20 21.87 -17.59 0.05
N ARG A 21 22.60 -18.71 0.20
CA ARG A 21 23.90 -18.75 0.87
C ARG A 21 24.97 -17.93 0.16
N ALA A 22 24.89 -17.82 -1.17
CA ALA A 22 25.77 -16.97 -1.96
C ALA A 22 25.43 -15.46 -1.84
N GLY A 23 24.31 -15.10 -1.20
CA GLY A 23 23.83 -13.72 -1.14
C GLY A 23 23.27 -13.20 -2.48
N ASP A 24 23.00 -14.08 -3.43
CA ASP A 24 22.51 -13.72 -4.76
C ASP A 24 20.99 -13.50 -4.74
N ARG A 25 20.59 -12.33 -4.22
CA ARG A 25 19.18 -11.91 -4.07
C ARG A 25 18.42 -11.91 -5.40
N VAL A 26 19.06 -11.44 -6.47
CA VAL A 26 18.44 -11.37 -7.81
C VAL A 26 18.34 -12.76 -8.41
N GLY A 27 19.41 -13.56 -8.34
CA GLY A 27 19.43 -14.93 -8.81
C GLY A 27 18.38 -15.79 -8.11
N TYR A 28 18.21 -15.63 -6.79
CA TYR A 28 17.19 -16.32 -6.00
C TYR A 28 15.78 -16.13 -6.56
N TYR A 29 15.33 -14.88 -6.72
CA TYR A 29 13.98 -14.62 -7.23
C TYR A 29 13.85 -14.92 -8.72
N ARG A 30 14.91 -14.74 -9.51
CA ARG A 30 14.91 -15.15 -10.93
C ARG A 30 14.73 -16.66 -11.08
N TYR A 31 15.36 -17.44 -10.20
CA TYR A 31 15.20 -18.90 -10.18
C TYR A 31 13.76 -19.30 -9.82
N LEU A 32 13.15 -18.68 -8.80
CA LEU A 32 11.75 -18.92 -8.44
C LEU A 32 10.77 -18.56 -9.56
N GLU A 33 10.94 -17.40 -10.18
CA GLU A 33 10.12 -16.93 -11.30
C GLU A 33 10.20 -17.87 -12.50
N ALA A 34 11.41 -18.34 -12.84
CA ALA A 34 11.61 -19.31 -13.92
C ALA A 34 10.85 -20.64 -13.70
N HIS A 35 10.49 -20.93 -12.44
CA HIS A 35 9.73 -22.11 -12.06
C HIS A 35 8.27 -21.82 -11.67
N GLY A 36 7.74 -20.67 -12.08
CA GLY A 36 6.32 -20.37 -11.97
C GLY A 36 5.88 -19.77 -10.63
N SER A 37 6.81 -19.29 -9.80
CA SER A 37 6.44 -18.50 -8.63
C SER A 37 5.77 -17.20 -9.08
N ILE A 38 4.55 -16.97 -8.59
CA ILE A 38 3.78 -15.74 -8.82
C ILE A 38 4.20 -14.61 -7.86
N TYR A 39 4.84 -14.94 -6.75
CA TYR A 39 5.40 -13.94 -5.83
C TYR A 39 6.76 -13.38 -6.32
N ALA A 40 7.59 -14.24 -6.92
CA ALA A 40 8.96 -13.91 -7.27
C ALA A 40 9.14 -12.67 -8.19
N PRO A 41 8.30 -12.41 -9.20
CA PRO A 41 8.44 -11.21 -10.04
C PRO A 41 8.37 -9.90 -9.23
N LEU A 42 7.46 -9.81 -8.25
CA LEU A 42 7.33 -8.62 -7.41
C LEU A 42 8.55 -8.46 -6.50
N ALA A 43 8.98 -9.54 -5.83
CA ALA A 43 10.13 -9.50 -4.94
C ALA A 43 11.44 -9.20 -5.69
N LYS A 44 11.62 -9.77 -6.88
CA LYS A 44 12.73 -9.44 -7.78
C LYS A 44 12.72 -7.95 -8.16
N GLY A 45 11.54 -7.42 -8.51
CA GLY A 45 11.36 -6.02 -8.84
C GLY A 45 11.72 -5.05 -7.70
N VAL A 46 11.54 -5.47 -6.44
CA VAL A 46 12.03 -4.74 -5.25
C VAL A 46 13.55 -4.79 -5.18
N VAL A 47 14.16 -5.98 -5.29
CA VAL A 47 15.61 -6.14 -5.21
C VAL A 47 16.34 -5.36 -6.33
N GLU A 48 15.84 -5.43 -7.56
CA GLU A 48 16.42 -4.77 -8.73
C GLU A 48 16.00 -3.29 -8.86
N GLN A 49 15.00 -2.84 -8.09
CA GLN A 49 14.41 -1.49 -8.14
C GLN A 49 13.97 -1.06 -9.56
N ASN A 50 13.57 -2.01 -10.41
CA ASN A 50 13.33 -1.79 -11.84
C ASN A 50 11.86 -1.90 -12.24
N THR A 51 10.96 -2.13 -11.29
CA THR A 51 9.51 -2.19 -11.53
C THR A 51 8.79 -1.08 -10.76
N PRO A 52 7.65 -0.57 -11.27
CA PRO A 52 6.83 0.40 -10.56
C PRO A 52 6.44 -0.04 -9.13
N SER A 53 6.02 -1.29 -8.97
CA SER A 53 5.65 -1.86 -7.66
C SER A 53 6.86 -1.98 -6.74
N GLY A 54 8.03 -2.38 -7.26
CA GLY A 54 9.27 -2.44 -6.49
C GLY A 54 9.73 -1.08 -5.98
N THR A 55 9.75 -0.06 -6.84
CA THR A 55 10.09 1.33 -6.45
C THR A 55 9.12 1.86 -5.38
N VAL A 56 7.81 1.63 -5.56
CA VAL A 56 6.79 2.07 -4.60
C VAL A 56 6.94 1.35 -3.25
N ALA A 57 7.23 0.04 -3.24
CA ALA A 57 7.41 -0.71 -2.00
C ALA A 57 8.60 -0.19 -1.17
N ILE A 58 9.71 0.14 -1.83
CA ILE A 58 10.88 0.73 -1.15
C ILE A 58 10.58 2.13 -0.60
N ALA A 59 9.95 2.98 -1.42
CA ALA A 59 9.61 4.33 -1.00
C ALA A 59 8.60 4.33 0.15
N TYR A 60 7.62 3.43 0.11
CA TYR A 60 6.66 3.20 1.18
C TYR A 60 7.35 2.74 2.46
N CYS A 61 8.21 1.72 2.39
CA CYS A 61 8.99 1.23 3.53
C CYS A 61 9.81 2.35 4.18
N ARG A 62 10.51 3.16 3.37
CA ARG A 62 11.28 4.32 3.84
C ARG A 62 10.41 5.35 4.54
N GLU A 63 9.28 5.72 3.94
CA GLU A 63 8.40 6.73 4.51
C GLU A 63 7.69 6.24 5.78
N PHE A 64 7.21 4.99 5.80
CA PHE A 64 6.64 4.37 6.99
C PHE A 64 7.65 4.34 8.14
N ALA A 65 8.85 3.83 7.89
CA ALA A 65 9.92 3.77 8.89
C ALA A 65 10.30 5.17 9.39
N ARG A 66 10.42 6.15 8.49
CA ARG A 66 10.76 7.54 8.83
C ARG A 66 9.73 8.16 9.76
N ARG A 67 8.42 7.95 9.51
CA ARG A 67 7.33 8.41 10.39
C ARG A 67 7.38 7.76 11.78
N HIS A 68 8.01 6.59 11.88
CA HIS A 68 8.23 5.87 13.13
C HIS A 68 9.65 6.08 13.70
N GLY A 69 10.37 7.11 13.25
CA GLY A 69 11.67 7.50 13.80
C GLY A 69 12.86 6.67 13.31
N VAL A 70 12.69 5.83 12.28
CA VAL A 70 13.72 4.95 11.73
C VAL A 70 14.11 5.41 10.33
N ASN A 71 15.41 5.57 10.06
CA ASN A 71 15.90 5.90 8.73
C ASN A 71 16.35 4.63 7.98
N VAL A 72 15.89 4.45 6.75
CA VAL A 72 16.17 3.25 5.94
C VAL A 72 17.08 3.58 4.76
N GLY A 73 18.37 3.32 4.95
CA GLY A 73 19.39 3.42 3.90
C GLY A 73 19.51 2.17 3.03
N GLU A 74 20.41 2.19 2.05
CA GLU A 74 20.63 1.03 1.17
C GLU A 74 21.15 -0.20 1.93
N ASP A 75 22.07 -0.03 2.88
CA ASP A 75 22.57 -1.15 3.69
C ASP A 75 21.44 -1.82 4.48
N THR A 76 20.50 -1.04 5.01
CA THR A 76 19.30 -1.54 5.69
C THR A 76 18.39 -2.30 4.72
N LEU A 77 18.19 -1.80 3.49
CA LEU A 77 17.43 -2.52 2.46
C LEU A 77 18.12 -3.83 2.06
N VAL A 78 19.45 -3.88 2.02
CA VAL A 78 20.19 -5.12 1.78
C VAL A 78 19.92 -6.12 2.93
N GLN A 79 19.98 -5.68 4.18
CA GLN A 79 19.68 -6.52 5.35
C GLN A 79 18.24 -7.06 5.32
N ILE A 80 17.25 -6.20 5.03
CA ILE A 80 15.84 -6.61 4.87
C ILE A 80 15.74 -7.67 3.77
N ASN A 81 16.27 -7.41 2.58
CA ASN A 81 16.18 -8.36 1.47
C ASN A 81 16.86 -9.70 1.78
N MET A 82 18.00 -9.68 2.48
CA MET A 82 18.69 -10.89 2.91
C MET A 82 17.89 -11.67 3.95
N GLY A 83 17.24 -10.98 4.88
CA GLY A 83 16.30 -11.58 5.83
C GLY A 83 15.12 -12.23 5.11
N LEU A 84 14.49 -11.52 4.17
CA LEU A 84 13.34 -12.01 3.41
C LEU A 84 13.68 -13.27 2.60
N ILE A 85 14.78 -13.28 1.84
CA ILE A 85 15.16 -14.50 1.10
C ILE A 85 15.51 -15.66 2.02
N THR A 86 16.00 -15.37 3.23
CA THR A 86 16.35 -16.42 4.20
C THR A 86 15.09 -17.11 4.70
N HIS A 87 14.15 -16.32 5.21
CA HIS A 87 12.88 -16.85 5.69
C HIS A 87 12.02 -17.47 4.57
N ASP A 88 12.02 -16.90 3.37
CA ASP A 88 11.31 -17.47 2.21
C ASP A 88 11.86 -18.87 1.86
N CYS A 89 13.18 -19.01 1.80
CA CYS A 89 13.82 -20.29 1.50
C CYS A 89 13.56 -21.33 2.60
N ASP A 90 13.68 -20.94 3.87
CA ASP A 90 13.41 -21.82 5.01
C ASP A 90 11.95 -22.29 5.00
N ALA A 91 11.01 -21.40 4.69
CA ALA A 91 9.60 -21.72 4.57
C ALA A 91 9.31 -22.69 3.41
N ARG A 92 9.95 -22.51 2.25
CA ARG A 92 9.84 -23.42 1.11
C ARG A 92 10.40 -24.80 1.43
N LEU A 93 11.57 -24.85 2.08
CA LEU A 93 12.17 -26.11 2.52
C LEU A 93 11.26 -26.86 3.51
N ALA A 94 10.71 -26.16 4.50
CA ALA A 94 9.79 -26.75 5.47
C ALA A 94 8.48 -27.23 4.80
N ALA A 95 7.95 -26.48 3.83
CA ALA A 95 6.77 -26.89 3.07
C ALA A 95 7.06 -28.17 2.27
N PHE A 96 8.18 -28.22 1.53
CA PHE A 96 8.59 -29.38 0.76
C PHE A 96 8.83 -30.61 1.64
N GLN A 97 9.49 -30.46 2.79
CA GLN A 97 9.72 -31.57 3.73
C GLN A 97 8.41 -32.16 4.28
N ARG A 98 7.36 -31.35 4.40
CA ARG A 98 6.06 -31.77 4.91
C ARG A 98 5.19 -32.43 3.85
N THR A 99 5.20 -31.93 2.62
CA THR A 99 4.24 -32.35 1.56
C THR A 99 4.89 -33.20 0.47
N GLY A 100 6.22 -33.13 0.32
CA GLY A 100 6.94 -33.66 -0.85
C GLY A 100 6.70 -32.87 -2.14
N VAL A 101 6.00 -31.73 -2.07
CA VAL A 101 5.59 -30.93 -3.23
C VAL A 101 6.10 -29.50 -3.07
N ASN A 102 6.67 -28.98 -4.15
CA ASN A 102 7.09 -27.59 -4.23
C ASN A 102 5.91 -26.72 -4.71
N GLU A 103 5.19 -26.15 -3.77
CA GLU A 103 4.08 -25.21 -4.02
C GLU A 103 4.50 -23.76 -3.74
N GLU A 104 3.77 -22.81 -4.32
CA GLU A 104 3.90 -21.41 -3.94
C GLU A 104 3.53 -21.22 -2.46
N LEU A 105 4.27 -20.34 -1.77
CA LEU A 105 4.01 -20.06 -0.37
C LEU A 105 2.69 -19.30 -0.21
N ARG A 106 1.91 -19.71 0.78
CA ARG A 106 0.65 -19.04 1.14
C ARG A 106 0.89 -17.66 1.72
N MET A 107 -0.07 -16.75 1.51
CA MET A 107 -0.08 -15.38 2.03
C MET A 107 0.27 -15.33 3.52
N GLY A 108 -0.33 -16.20 4.34
CA GLY A 108 -0.07 -16.23 5.79
C GLY A 108 1.41 -16.46 6.13
N THR A 109 2.08 -17.36 5.40
CA THR A 109 3.51 -17.63 5.57
C THR A 109 4.35 -16.43 5.14
N ILE A 110 4.04 -15.85 3.98
CA ILE A 110 4.75 -14.68 3.43
C ILE A 110 4.62 -13.48 4.36
N ARG A 111 3.40 -13.18 4.78
CA ARG A 111 3.10 -12.11 5.74
C ARG A 111 3.84 -12.31 7.06
N GLY A 112 3.86 -13.54 7.58
CA GLY A 112 4.55 -13.88 8.82
C GLY A 112 6.03 -13.53 8.77
N TYR A 113 6.75 -13.97 7.73
CA TYR A 113 8.17 -13.65 7.66
C TYR A 113 8.47 -12.17 7.35
N HIS A 114 7.59 -11.46 6.64
CA HIS A 114 7.78 -10.02 6.46
C HIS A 114 7.68 -9.31 7.81
N ALA A 115 6.69 -9.65 8.63
CA ALA A 115 6.56 -9.14 9.99
C ALA A 115 7.83 -9.40 10.82
N ASP A 116 8.34 -10.64 10.79
CA ASP A 116 9.55 -11.02 11.53
C ASP A 116 10.77 -10.22 11.07
N VAL A 117 11.00 -10.11 9.76
CA VAL A 117 12.17 -9.41 9.20
C VAL A 117 12.10 -7.90 9.47
N PHE A 118 10.95 -7.25 9.29
CA PHE A 118 10.82 -5.82 9.59
C PHE A 118 10.98 -5.54 11.09
N GLN A 119 10.44 -6.40 11.95
CA GLN A 119 10.62 -6.28 13.40
C GLN A 119 12.09 -6.47 13.80
N GLN A 120 12.81 -7.42 13.19
CA GLN A 120 14.21 -7.70 13.51
C GLN A 120 15.17 -6.62 12.99
N VAL A 121 14.98 -6.14 11.76
CA VAL A 121 15.91 -5.22 11.11
C VAL A 121 15.62 -3.76 11.45
N LEU A 122 14.35 -3.38 11.56
CA LEU A 122 13.95 -1.98 11.76
C LEU A 122 13.36 -1.71 13.15
N GLY A 123 12.94 -2.75 13.88
CA GLY A 123 12.16 -2.56 15.09
C GLY A 123 10.74 -2.01 14.84
N THR A 124 10.25 -2.11 13.60
CA THR A 124 8.96 -1.54 13.17
C THR A 124 7.87 -2.60 13.05
N GLN A 125 6.63 -2.12 12.93
CA GLN A 125 5.45 -2.98 12.81
C GLN A 125 5.32 -3.62 11.41
N PRO A 126 4.52 -4.70 11.27
CA PRO A 126 4.29 -5.37 9.98
C PRO A 126 3.80 -4.45 8.86
N GLU A 127 3.14 -3.34 9.23
CA GLU A 127 2.65 -2.31 8.32
C GLU A 127 3.77 -1.63 7.50
N THR A 128 5.04 -1.82 7.86
CA THR A 128 6.18 -1.43 7.01
C THR A 128 6.16 -2.16 5.66
N TRP A 129 5.59 -3.36 5.63
CA TRP A 129 5.33 -4.08 4.40
C TRP A 129 4.14 -3.48 3.66
N THR A 130 4.35 -3.02 2.43
CA THR A 130 3.31 -2.34 1.64
C THR A 130 2.04 -3.18 1.40
N ALA A 131 2.08 -4.51 1.50
CA ALA A 131 0.88 -5.33 1.37
C ALA A 131 0.05 -5.44 2.65
N GLU A 132 0.64 -5.17 3.84
CA GLU A 132 0.03 -5.52 5.13
C GLU A 132 -1.33 -4.85 5.34
N VAL A 133 -1.42 -3.53 5.18
CA VAL A 133 -2.68 -2.81 5.42
C VAL A 133 -3.78 -3.22 4.42
N PRO A 134 -3.53 -3.30 3.10
CA PRO A 134 -4.52 -3.87 2.16
C PRO A 134 -5.05 -5.24 2.56
N LEU A 135 -4.19 -6.14 3.05
CA LEU A 135 -4.61 -7.47 3.51
C LEU A 135 -5.49 -7.39 4.76
N GLN A 136 -5.17 -6.50 5.71
CA GLN A 136 -6.03 -6.24 6.86
C GLN A 136 -7.39 -5.67 6.43
N CYS A 137 -7.42 -4.74 5.47
CA CYS A 137 -8.64 -4.16 4.90
C CYS A 137 -9.50 -5.22 4.19
N GLY A 138 -8.87 -6.19 3.52
CA GLY A 138 -9.55 -7.31 2.87
C GLY A 138 -10.30 -8.23 3.84
N GLY A 139 -9.87 -8.31 5.10
CA GLY A 139 -10.50 -9.12 6.14
C GLY A 139 -10.63 -10.59 5.73
N ALA A 140 -11.86 -11.10 5.68
CA ALA A 140 -12.13 -12.48 5.26
C ALA A 140 -11.69 -12.79 3.81
N ARG A 141 -11.50 -11.76 2.96
CA ARG A 141 -11.03 -11.88 1.57
C ARG A 141 -9.53 -11.67 1.41
N ALA A 142 -8.74 -11.61 2.50
CA ALA A 142 -7.32 -11.26 2.43
C ALA A 142 -6.53 -12.15 1.44
N GLU A 143 -6.80 -13.46 1.41
CA GLU A 143 -6.18 -14.39 0.45
C GLU A 143 -6.51 -14.04 -1.01
N ASP A 144 -7.77 -13.71 -1.32
CA ASP A 144 -8.16 -13.31 -2.68
C ASP A 144 -7.54 -11.96 -3.07
N VAL A 145 -7.47 -11.02 -2.12
CA VAL A 145 -6.79 -9.73 -2.32
C VAL A 145 -5.30 -9.96 -2.61
N TRP A 146 -4.64 -10.84 -1.85
CA TRP A 146 -3.24 -11.20 -2.07
C TRP A 146 -3.00 -11.76 -3.47
N LEU A 147 -3.78 -12.76 -3.89
CA LEU A 147 -3.64 -13.36 -5.21
C LEU A 147 -3.87 -12.34 -6.34
N HIS A 148 -4.83 -11.43 -6.19
CA HIS A 148 -5.04 -10.36 -7.17
C HIS A 148 -3.90 -9.32 -7.16
N MET A 149 -3.29 -9.04 -6.01
CA MET A 149 -2.09 -8.20 -5.94
C MET A 149 -0.89 -8.83 -6.64
N LEU A 150 -0.75 -10.17 -6.57
CA LEU A 150 0.33 -10.91 -7.22
C LEU A 150 0.17 -11.02 -8.74
N THR A 151 -1.06 -11.27 -9.21
CA THR A 151 -1.35 -11.59 -10.61
C THR A 151 -1.85 -10.40 -11.43
N GLY A 152 -2.26 -9.32 -10.76
CA GLY A 152 -2.75 -8.09 -11.37
C GLY A 152 -1.87 -6.88 -11.08
N SER A 153 -2.50 -5.70 -11.04
CA SER A 153 -1.82 -4.46 -10.64
C SER A 153 -1.78 -4.38 -9.12
N PHE A 154 -0.62 -4.71 -8.54
CA PHE A 154 -0.39 -4.66 -7.09
C PHE A 154 -0.90 -3.36 -6.46
N ILE A 155 -0.50 -2.22 -7.04
CA ILE A 155 -0.81 -0.89 -6.50
C ILE A 155 -2.31 -0.61 -6.60
N ASP A 156 -2.95 -0.90 -7.74
CA ASP A 156 -4.37 -0.62 -7.91
C ASP A 156 -5.23 -1.48 -6.99
N VAL A 157 -4.92 -2.77 -6.86
CA VAL A 157 -5.65 -3.67 -5.95
C VAL A 157 -5.48 -3.21 -4.50
N ALA A 158 -4.25 -2.88 -4.10
CA ALA A 158 -3.96 -2.39 -2.75
C ALA A 158 -4.73 -1.10 -2.42
N VAL A 159 -4.70 -0.12 -3.33
CA VAL A 159 -5.40 1.16 -3.17
C VAL A 159 -6.91 0.94 -3.11
N ASN A 160 -7.50 0.22 -4.08
CA ASN A 160 -8.95 0.01 -4.11
C ASN A 160 -9.44 -0.73 -2.86
N THR A 161 -8.70 -1.72 -2.36
CA THR A 161 -9.06 -2.44 -1.13
C THR A 161 -9.09 -1.51 0.08
N CYS A 162 -8.15 -0.57 0.20
CA CYS A 162 -8.19 0.45 1.26
C CYS A 162 -9.32 1.47 1.06
N LEU A 163 -9.63 1.84 -0.19
CA LEU A 163 -10.74 2.75 -0.51
C LEU A 163 -12.11 2.14 -0.17
N GLU A 164 -12.29 0.82 -0.29
CA GLU A 164 -13.53 0.15 0.13
C GLU A 164 -13.83 0.39 1.63
N VAL A 165 -12.80 0.33 2.50
CA VAL A 165 -12.93 0.61 3.93
C VAL A 165 -13.27 2.09 4.18
N ILE A 166 -12.68 3.01 3.41
CA ILE A 166 -13.03 4.44 3.43
C ILE A 166 -14.45 4.68 2.92
N GLY A 167 -14.91 3.87 1.97
CA GLY A 167 -16.28 3.84 1.45
C GLY A 167 -17.33 3.53 2.52
N LEU A 168 -16.95 3.03 3.69
CA LEU A 168 -17.85 2.80 4.83
C LEU A 168 -18.00 4.02 5.75
N LEU A 169 -17.23 5.10 5.53
CA LEU A 169 -17.34 6.31 6.34
C LEU A 169 -18.69 7.02 6.15
N PRO A 170 -19.23 7.67 7.20
CA PRO A 170 -20.42 8.49 7.08
C PRO A 170 -20.17 9.71 6.17
N GLY A 171 -21.22 10.18 5.49
CA GLY A 171 -21.15 11.02 4.29
C GLY A 171 -20.11 12.15 4.30
N ARG A 172 -20.05 12.99 5.35
CA ARG A 172 -19.08 14.10 5.40
C ARG A 172 -17.63 13.62 5.50
N LEU A 173 -17.35 12.61 6.33
CA LEU A 173 -16.01 12.03 6.48
C LEU A 173 -15.52 11.37 5.19
N LYS A 174 -16.44 10.70 4.48
CA LYS A 174 -16.18 10.11 3.18
C LYS A 174 -15.79 11.16 2.14
N VAL A 175 -16.51 12.29 2.07
CA VAL A 175 -16.18 13.41 1.18
C VAL A 175 -14.83 13.98 1.52
N ASP A 176 -14.55 14.24 2.79
CA ASP A 176 -13.27 14.82 3.19
C ASP A 176 -12.10 13.90 2.86
N ALA A 177 -12.25 12.58 3.07
CA ALA A 177 -11.26 11.59 2.67
C ALA A 177 -11.03 11.60 1.15
N TYR A 178 -12.10 11.49 0.34
CA TYR A 178 -11.97 11.51 -1.11
C TYR A 178 -11.47 12.84 -1.66
N ALA A 179 -11.91 13.97 -1.13
CA ALA A 179 -11.45 15.29 -1.55
C ALA A 179 -9.97 15.50 -1.24
N CYS A 180 -9.45 14.98 -0.13
CA CYS A 180 -8.01 15.03 0.14
C CYS A 180 -7.20 14.19 -0.85
N MET A 181 -7.75 13.05 -1.31
CA MET A 181 -7.10 12.20 -2.32
C MET A 181 -7.25 12.75 -3.75
N ALA A 182 -8.40 13.33 -4.08
CA ALA A 182 -8.73 13.83 -5.42
C ALA A 182 -8.23 15.25 -5.69
N ALA A 183 -8.11 16.11 -4.68
CA ALA A 183 -7.61 17.49 -4.85
C ALA A 183 -6.17 17.58 -5.36
N GLY A 184 -5.45 16.46 -5.43
CA GLY A 184 -4.23 16.35 -6.22
C GLY A 184 -4.44 16.71 -7.70
N GLN A 185 -5.60 16.43 -8.30
CA GLN A 185 -5.89 16.69 -9.73
C GLN A 185 -5.92 18.18 -10.11
N LEU A 186 -6.25 19.08 -9.18
CA LEU A 186 -6.33 20.53 -9.47
C LEU A 186 -5.00 21.27 -9.25
N LEU A 187 -3.95 20.59 -8.75
CA LEU A 187 -2.69 21.23 -8.33
C LEU A 187 -1.39 20.53 -8.82
N VAL A 188 -1.46 19.56 -9.74
CA VAL A 188 -0.25 18.90 -10.31
C VAL A 188 0.48 19.88 -11.26
N PRO A 189 1.83 19.93 -11.41
CA PRO A 189 2.92 19.09 -10.87
C PRO A 189 4.00 19.83 -10.05
N SER A 190 3.92 21.15 -9.89
CA SER A 190 5.05 21.97 -9.38
C SER A 190 5.25 21.91 -7.85
N MET A 191 4.28 21.40 -7.10
CA MET A 191 4.40 21.27 -5.65
C MET A 191 5.05 19.97 -5.17
N PHE A 192 5.21 18.95 -6.03
CA PHE A 192 5.90 17.71 -5.63
C PHE A 192 7.43 17.81 -5.75
N THR A 193 7.97 18.64 -6.65
CA THR A 193 9.41 18.94 -6.73
C THR A 193 9.88 20.00 -5.73
N ALA A 194 8.98 20.86 -5.23
CA ALA A 194 9.29 21.88 -4.22
C ALA A 194 8.75 21.54 -2.80
N GLY A 195 7.99 20.46 -2.66
CA GLY A 195 7.20 20.14 -1.47
C GLY A 195 7.93 19.39 -0.36
N HIS A 196 9.23 19.12 -0.48
CA HIS A 196 10.02 18.62 0.65
C HIS A 196 10.34 19.73 1.68
N GLY A 197 10.00 21.00 1.41
CA GLY A 197 10.45 22.13 2.24
C GLY A 197 9.45 23.24 2.60
N PHE A 198 8.24 23.29 2.04
CA PHE A 198 7.37 24.49 2.21
C PHE A 198 6.01 24.27 2.87
N PHE A 199 5.48 23.05 2.84
CA PHE A 199 4.31 22.66 3.62
C PHE A 199 4.75 21.46 4.45
N GLY A 200 4.55 21.49 5.76
CA GLY A 200 4.94 20.39 6.65
C GLY A 200 4.53 19.04 6.06
N ASN A 201 5.40 18.04 6.25
CA ASN A 201 5.41 16.72 5.60
C ASN A 201 4.19 15.80 5.89
N GLU A 202 3.08 16.37 6.32
CA GLU A 202 1.81 15.70 6.51
C GLU A 202 0.93 16.07 5.33
N THR A 203 0.54 15.08 4.51
CA THR A 203 -0.52 15.37 3.56
C THR A 203 -1.77 15.81 4.32
N ARG A 204 -2.66 16.52 3.63
CA ARG A 204 -3.95 16.93 4.21
C ARG A 204 -4.77 15.76 4.78
N LEU A 205 -4.47 14.50 4.42
CA LEU A 205 -5.08 13.33 5.04
C LEU A 205 -4.59 13.12 6.48
N GLY A 206 -3.27 13.09 6.73
CA GLY A 206 -2.65 12.89 8.05
C GLY A 206 -3.16 13.88 9.11
N MET A 207 -3.05 15.19 8.83
CA MET A 207 -3.57 16.26 9.70
C MET A 207 -5.09 16.20 9.94
N ARG A 208 -5.85 15.54 9.04
CA ARG A 208 -7.30 15.39 9.21
C ARG A 208 -7.68 14.08 9.88
N VAL A 209 -6.83 13.06 9.96
CA VAL A 209 -7.16 11.80 10.66
C VAL A 209 -7.55 12.04 12.11
N GLU A 210 -6.88 12.99 12.78
CA GLU A 210 -7.24 13.42 14.13
C GLU A 210 -8.57 14.20 14.17
N GLY A 211 -8.91 14.91 13.10
CA GLY A 211 -10.18 15.64 12.92
C GLY A 211 -11.33 14.83 12.33
N LEU A 212 -11.11 13.61 11.81
CA LEU A 212 -12.11 12.76 11.15
C LEU A 212 -13.03 12.01 12.15
N GLY A 213 -13.07 12.41 13.43
CA GLY A 213 -13.95 11.81 14.44
C GLY A 213 -13.57 10.37 14.82
N SER A 214 -14.56 9.56 15.23
CA SER A 214 -14.35 8.19 15.70
C SER A 214 -14.16 7.19 14.54
N LEU A 215 -13.01 7.26 13.86
CA LEU A 215 -12.59 6.23 12.91
C LEU A 215 -12.35 4.90 13.66
N THR A 216 -12.78 3.79 13.06
CA THR A 216 -12.36 2.47 13.54
C THR A 216 -10.85 2.29 13.36
N PRO A 217 -10.20 1.37 14.09
CA PRO A 217 -8.76 1.12 13.93
C PRO A 217 -8.36 0.82 12.48
N ILE A 218 -9.16 0.02 11.76
CA ILE A 218 -8.85 -0.33 10.36
C ILE A 218 -9.04 0.85 9.41
N GLN A 219 -10.03 1.73 9.64
CA GLN A 219 -10.19 2.95 8.85
C GLN A 219 -9.01 3.90 9.04
N ARG A 220 -8.52 4.04 10.28
CA ARG A 220 -7.32 4.84 10.56
C ARG A 220 -6.10 4.32 9.82
N ARG A 221 -5.87 3.00 9.87
CA ARG A 221 -4.77 2.34 9.15
C ARG A 221 -4.88 2.51 7.64
N ALA A 222 -6.08 2.35 7.07
CA ALA A 222 -6.31 2.56 5.64
C ALA A 222 -5.99 3.99 5.20
N VAL A 223 -6.38 4.99 5.98
CA VAL A 223 -6.09 6.40 5.70
C VAL A 223 -4.59 6.69 5.80
N GLU A 224 -3.94 6.22 6.87
CA GLU A 224 -2.49 6.37 7.05
C GLU A 224 -1.70 5.68 5.93
N TYR A 225 -2.12 4.49 5.53
CA TYR A 225 -1.53 3.76 4.40
C TYR A 225 -1.58 4.59 3.11
N LEU A 226 -2.76 5.13 2.75
CA LEU A 226 -2.90 5.92 1.54
C LEU A 226 -2.11 7.23 1.61
N ASP A 227 -2.05 7.88 2.77
CA ASP A 227 -1.21 9.06 3.01
C ASP A 227 0.28 8.75 2.77
N ILE A 228 0.82 7.72 3.42
CA ILE A 228 2.22 7.27 3.20
C ILE A 228 2.46 6.95 1.72
N LEU A 229 1.52 6.27 1.08
CA LEU A 229 1.63 5.88 -0.32
C LEU A 229 1.62 7.12 -1.26
N THR A 230 0.88 8.19 -0.94
CA THR A 230 0.98 9.47 -1.68
C THR A 230 2.33 10.16 -1.50
N CYS A 231 2.98 10.02 -0.33
CA CYS A 231 4.34 10.50 -0.08
C CYS A 231 5.44 9.64 -0.72
N SER A 232 5.09 8.42 -1.16
CA SER A 232 6.05 7.43 -1.70
C SER A 232 6.42 7.66 -3.18
N GLY A 233 5.92 8.74 -3.80
CA GLY A 233 6.30 9.15 -5.14
C GLY A 233 5.13 9.30 -6.13
N PRO A 234 5.41 9.69 -7.39
CA PRO A 234 4.37 10.06 -8.35
C PRO A 234 3.52 8.88 -8.83
N ILE A 235 4.07 7.67 -8.94
CA ILE A 235 3.35 6.48 -9.43
C ILE A 235 2.19 6.14 -8.49
N SER A 236 2.49 5.97 -7.20
CA SER A 236 1.50 5.71 -6.17
C SER A 236 0.51 6.87 -6.02
N ALA A 237 0.99 8.11 -6.02
CA ALA A 237 0.12 9.28 -5.96
C ALA A 237 -0.90 9.30 -7.11
N MET A 238 -0.47 9.01 -8.35
CA MET A 238 -1.38 8.93 -9.49
C MET A 238 -2.39 7.79 -9.37
N ALA A 239 -1.99 6.61 -8.91
CA ALA A 239 -2.91 5.50 -8.68
C ALA A 239 -4.01 5.85 -7.66
N ILE A 240 -3.61 6.47 -6.54
CA ILE A 240 -4.54 6.94 -5.48
C ILE A 240 -5.48 8.01 -6.00
N MET A 241 -4.96 9.02 -6.72
CA MET A 241 -5.78 10.08 -7.31
C MET A 241 -6.80 9.51 -8.30
N SER A 242 -6.37 8.60 -9.18
CA SER A 242 -7.20 7.99 -10.21
C SER A 242 -8.31 7.13 -9.58
N ALA A 243 -7.96 6.29 -8.61
CA ALA A 243 -8.92 5.45 -7.90
C ALA A 243 -9.89 6.28 -7.04
N GLY A 244 -9.38 7.23 -6.25
CA GLY A 244 -10.18 8.10 -5.40
C GLY A 244 -11.17 8.94 -6.20
N SER A 245 -10.77 9.48 -7.36
CA SER A 245 -11.67 10.22 -8.26
C SER A 245 -12.79 9.35 -8.80
N ARG A 246 -12.48 8.12 -9.25
CA ARG A 246 -13.52 7.17 -9.71
C ARG A 246 -14.49 6.81 -8.60
N SER A 247 -14.00 6.50 -7.40
CA SER A 247 -14.85 6.15 -6.26
C SER A 247 -15.72 7.32 -5.80
N LEU A 248 -15.19 8.56 -5.85
CA LEU A 248 -15.97 9.76 -5.57
C LEU A 248 -17.08 9.95 -6.61
N ASP A 249 -16.76 9.84 -7.90
CA ASP A 249 -17.73 9.98 -8.98
C ASP A 249 -18.83 8.92 -8.90
N GLU A 250 -18.48 7.67 -8.66
CA GLU A 250 -19.44 6.58 -8.47
C GLU A 250 -20.34 6.84 -7.27
N TRP A 251 -19.76 7.21 -6.12
CA TRP A 251 -20.55 7.52 -4.94
C TRP A 251 -21.49 8.71 -5.18
N LEU A 252 -21.01 9.79 -5.80
CA LEU A 252 -21.86 10.94 -6.15
C LEU A 252 -23.01 10.53 -7.07
N ARG A 253 -22.79 9.63 -8.05
CA ARG A 253 -23.88 9.07 -8.86
C ARG A 253 -24.89 8.29 -8.04
N THR A 254 -24.46 7.50 -7.05
CA THR A 254 -25.39 6.76 -6.16
C THR A 254 -26.18 7.67 -5.21
N GLN A 255 -25.65 8.85 -4.88
CA GLN A 255 -26.29 9.85 -4.02
C GLN A 255 -27.15 10.85 -4.80
N ALA A 256 -27.10 10.80 -6.13
CA ALA A 256 -27.82 11.74 -6.97
C ALA A 256 -29.30 11.39 -6.99
N ASP A 257 -30.15 12.38 -6.79
CA ASP A 257 -31.58 12.25 -7.07
C ASP A 257 -31.82 12.02 -8.58
N ALA A 258 -33.09 11.81 -8.96
CA ALA A 258 -33.50 11.62 -10.35
C ALA A 258 -33.09 12.76 -11.31
N PHE A 259 -32.60 13.89 -10.78
CA PHE A 259 -32.14 15.06 -11.52
C PHE A 259 -30.63 15.27 -11.44
N GLY A 260 -29.87 14.29 -10.95
CA GLY A 260 -28.41 14.38 -10.87
C GLY A 260 -27.92 15.21 -9.67
N ARG A 261 -28.79 15.62 -8.74
CA ARG A 261 -28.41 16.48 -7.61
C ARG A 261 -28.07 15.63 -6.41
N THR A 262 -26.88 15.81 -5.85
CA THR A 262 -26.49 15.20 -4.58
C THR A 262 -26.71 16.21 -3.45
N SER A 263 -27.36 15.79 -2.36
CA SER A 263 -27.50 16.62 -1.14
C SER A 263 -26.13 17.03 -0.58
N VAL A 264 -25.13 16.18 -0.79
CA VAL A 264 -23.72 16.40 -0.43
C VAL A 264 -23.03 17.37 -1.40
N GLY A 265 -23.19 17.22 -2.71
CA GLY A 265 -22.58 18.12 -3.71
C GLY A 265 -23.11 19.55 -3.56
N GLN A 266 -24.39 19.71 -3.23
CA GLN A 266 -24.95 21.02 -2.89
C GLN A 266 -24.35 21.59 -1.60
N ALA A 267 -24.09 20.76 -0.58
CA ALA A 267 -23.48 21.20 0.67
C ALA A 267 -21.98 21.53 0.52
N TYR A 268 -21.25 20.76 -0.29
CA TYR A 268 -19.83 20.97 -0.59
C TYR A 268 -19.62 22.22 -1.46
N LEU A 269 -20.44 22.41 -2.51
CA LEU A 269 -20.43 23.63 -3.32
C LEU A 269 -20.79 24.87 -2.48
N ARG A 270 -21.82 24.80 -1.63
CA ARG A 270 -22.12 25.90 -0.68
C ARG A 270 -20.99 26.16 0.31
N GLY A 271 -20.30 25.11 0.77
CA GLY A 271 -19.14 25.23 1.65
C GLY A 271 -17.93 25.88 0.98
N LEU A 272 -17.68 25.55 -0.30
CA LEU A 272 -16.67 26.19 -1.13
C LEU A 272 -17.01 27.65 -1.43
N GLU A 273 -18.27 27.94 -1.78
CA GLU A 273 -18.77 29.31 -1.98
C GLU A 273 -18.60 30.16 -0.71
N MET A 274 -18.93 29.62 0.46
CA MET A 274 -18.72 30.31 1.75
C MET A 274 -17.24 30.55 2.07
N ARG A 275 -16.33 29.64 1.69
CA ARG A 275 -14.88 29.84 1.86
C ARG A 275 -14.29 30.82 0.85
N MET A 276 -14.83 30.88 -0.36
CA MET A 276 -14.42 31.85 -1.39
C MET A 276 -14.96 33.26 -1.13
N GLN A 277 -16.02 33.40 -0.33
CA GLN A 277 -16.60 34.68 0.08
C GLN A 277 -15.94 35.32 1.31
N SER A 278 -14.91 34.69 1.91
CA SER A 278 -14.12 35.32 2.97
C SER A 278 -12.72 35.66 2.43
N PRO A 279 -12.47 36.92 2.03
CA PRO A 279 -11.12 37.35 1.64
C PRO A 279 -10.18 37.48 2.86
N TYR A 280 -10.76 37.63 4.06
CA TYR A 280 -10.06 37.73 5.35
C TYR A 280 -11.02 37.27 6.45
N GLY A 281 -10.66 36.26 7.24
CA GLY A 281 -11.58 35.72 8.25
C GLY A 281 -10.91 34.87 9.32
N PHE A 282 -10.05 35.48 10.13
CA PHE A 282 -9.84 35.00 11.49
C PHE A 282 -11.19 35.07 12.21
N SER A 283 -11.80 33.93 12.51
CA SER A 283 -12.82 33.85 13.55
C SER A 283 -12.09 33.56 14.86
N THR A 284 -11.88 34.61 15.63
CA THR A 284 -11.72 34.52 17.08
C THR A 284 -13.05 34.01 17.65
N PHE A 285 -13.08 32.78 18.14
CA PHE A 285 -14.15 32.35 19.04
C PHE A 285 -13.79 32.76 20.48
N PRO A 286 -14.73 33.30 21.27
CA PRO A 286 -14.71 33.13 22.71
C PRO A 286 -15.08 31.68 23.09
#